data_AF-A0A3M2B6W0-F1
#
_entry.id   AF-A0A3M2B6W0-F1
#
_cell.length_a   1.000
_cell.length_b   1.000
_cell.length_c   1.000
_cell.angle_alpha   90.00
_cell.angle_beta   90.00
_cell.angle_gamma   90.00
#
_symmetry.space_group_name_H-M   'P 1'
#
loop_
_entity.id
_entity.type
_entity.pdbx_description
1 polymer ?
#
loop_
_entity_poly.entity_id
_entity_poly.type
_entity_poly.pdbx_seq_one_letter_code
_entity_poly.pdbx_strand_id
1 'polypeptide(L)'
;MARPLFLILHGSGIYTHDWAAEHLARLKAVAATYPGIAQGGDLGDQVSLVTVRYDQVFENLLERWEQQGDKLQAFLDESSIRLPRLAAFLRDRTTPPDERGFLWTHVLDPVVYRGIPLVRDEVRAVVLQQVVAAINDHLQNEPGADVSIMGHSLGTIVLHDVLELMGTGASSDAGDVWRSDRFRFANVFQVANASRLGPPGLIDLKPYDSVVRPLSAGPGGSGAPYCSAFYTIRNVWDPVTWWQRFKPTGWGAGFQEVVVRHLHQLNVHGFIHYLEHPDVHVRIFRALLGNWVVPGPLWQQRVAEFPDLAPGSCGATVAALQNELD
;
A
#
# COMPACT_ATOMS: atom_id res chain seq x y z
N MET A 1 3.34 -26.68 8.93
CA MET A 1 2.90 -25.93 7.73
C MET A 1 4.11 -25.22 7.19
N ALA A 2 4.22 -25.07 5.87
CA ALA A 2 5.26 -24.26 5.26
C ALA A 2 5.12 -22.82 5.77
N ARG A 3 6.24 -22.15 6.02
CA ARG A 3 6.23 -20.79 6.57
C ARG A 3 5.71 -19.82 5.50
N PRO A 4 4.65 -19.02 5.74
CA PRO A 4 4.13 -18.11 4.73
C PRO A 4 5.12 -16.98 4.40
N LEU A 5 5.07 -16.50 3.16
CA LEU A 5 5.80 -15.32 2.69
C LEU A 5 4.89 -14.09 2.76
N PHE A 6 5.41 -13.00 3.34
CA PHE A 6 4.73 -11.72 3.38
C PHE A 6 5.64 -10.61 2.84
N LEU A 7 5.27 -10.13 1.65
CA LEU A 7 5.97 -9.07 0.92
C LEU A 7 5.38 -7.70 1.31
N ILE A 8 6.21 -6.72 1.62
CA ILE A 8 5.78 -5.38 2.05
C ILE A 8 6.41 -4.33 1.15
N LEU A 9 5.57 -3.56 0.48
CA LEU A 9 5.94 -2.46 -0.41
C LEU A 9 5.43 -1.15 0.20
N HIS A 10 6.35 -0.26 0.55
CA HIS A 10 5.96 1.06 1.05
C HIS A 10 5.74 2.06 -0.09
N GLY A 11 5.01 3.13 0.21
CA GLY A 11 4.79 4.28 -0.68
C GLY A 11 5.96 5.26 -0.63
N SER A 12 5.83 6.37 -1.36
CA SER A 12 6.80 7.47 -1.42
C SER A 12 7.11 8.08 -0.06
N GLY A 13 8.32 8.61 0.09
CA GLY A 13 8.82 9.35 1.26
C GLY A 13 10.31 9.65 1.12
N ILE A 14 10.86 10.57 1.91
CA ILE A 14 12.33 10.73 2.01
C ILE A 14 12.83 9.52 2.80
N TYR A 15 13.42 8.55 2.10
CA TYR A 15 13.81 7.29 2.72
C TYR A 15 15.14 7.44 3.44
N THR A 16 15.07 7.57 4.76
CA THR A 16 16.18 7.06 5.57
C THR A 16 16.31 5.57 5.28
N HIS A 17 17.54 5.07 5.12
CA HIS A 17 17.84 3.67 4.77
C HIS A 17 17.10 2.62 5.63
N ASP A 18 16.60 2.99 6.81
CA ASP A 18 16.01 2.10 7.81
C ASP A 18 14.48 2.05 7.85
N TRP A 19 13.75 2.63 6.86
CA TRP A 19 12.28 2.64 6.89
C TRP A 19 11.69 1.24 7.10
N ALA A 20 12.23 0.25 6.38
CA ALA A 20 11.77 -1.13 6.42
C ALA A 20 11.93 -1.72 7.83
N ALA A 21 13.07 -1.45 8.47
CA ALA A 21 13.38 -1.95 9.79
C ALA A 21 12.39 -1.42 10.84
N GLU A 22 12.04 -0.14 10.78
CA GLU A 22 11.08 0.46 11.72
C GLU A 22 9.68 -0.15 11.59
N HIS A 23 9.18 -0.30 10.37
CA HIS A 23 7.85 -0.86 10.12
C HIS A 23 7.77 -2.34 10.49
N LEU A 24 8.81 -3.12 10.16
CA LEU A 24 8.91 -4.51 10.57
C LEU A 24 9.03 -4.65 12.09
N ALA A 25 9.83 -3.81 12.73
CA ALA A 25 9.95 -3.78 14.19
C ALA A 25 8.60 -3.45 14.84
N ARG A 26 7.85 -2.48 14.30
CA ARG A 26 6.50 -2.18 14.79
C ARG A 26 5.56 -3.35 14.63
N LEU A 27 5.55 -4.01 13.48
CA LEU A 27 4.69 -5.16 13.22
C LEU A 27 5.01 -6.32 14.18
N LYS A 28 6.29 -6.60 14.42
CA LYS A 28 6.75 -7.59 15.41
C LYS A 28 6.34 -7.20 16.83
N ALA A 29 6.52 -5.93 17.20
CA ALA A 29 6.16 -5.43 18.53
C ALA A 29 4.67 -5.57 18.81
N VAL A 30 3.80 -5.21 17.86
CA VAL A 30 2.34 -5.38 18.05
C VAL A 30 1.94 -6.85 18.02
N ALA A 31 2.60 -7.70 17.20
CA ALA A 31 2.38 -9.14 17.19
C ALA A 31 2.68 -9.80 18.54
N ALA A 32 3.77 -9.39 19.20
CA ALA A 32 4.17 -9.91 20.52
C ALA A 32 3.14 -9.63 21.62
N THR A 33 2.21 -8.69 21.43
CA THR A 33 1.12 -8.40 22.38
C THR A 33 -0.01 -9.43 22.35
N TYR A 34 0.00 -10.35 21.38
CA TYR A 34 -1.00 -11.40 21.20
C TYR A 34 -0.46 -12.75 21.66
N PRO A 35 -1.03 -13.37 22.71
CA PRO A 35 -0.52 -14.62 23.26
C PRO A 35 -0.38 -15.76 22.25
N GLY A 36 -1.34 -15.90 21.33
CA GLY A 36 -1.32 -16.96 20.31
C GLY A 36 -0.18 -16.82 19.31
N ILE A 37 0.30 -15.59 19.05
CA ILE A 37 1.48 -15.36 18.20
C ILE A 37 2.75 -15.50 19.03
N ALA A 38 2.81 -14.90 20.21
CA ALA A 38 3.99 -14.94 21.08
C ALA A 38 4.39 -16.38 21.49
N GLN A 39 3.41 -17.28 21.64
CA GLN A 39 3.66 -18.70 21.90
C GLN A 39 4.37 -19.41 20.74
N GLY A 40 4.20 -18.93 19.50
CA GLY A 40 4.86 -19.45 18.31
C GLY A 40 6.26 -18.88 18.05
N GLY A 41 6.77 -17.99 18.91
CA GLY A 41 8.06 -17.29 18.73
C GLY A 41 7.92 -15.86 18.22
N ASP A 42 9.01 -15.29 17.71
CA ASP A 42 8.94 -13.98 17.04
C ASP A 42 8.10 -14.09 15.76
N LEU A 43 7.48 -12.99 15.33
CA LEU A 43 6.72 -13.00 14.07
C LEU A 43 7.60 -13.39 12.87
N GLY A 44 8.89 -13.03 12.87
CA GLY A 44 9.83 -13.40 11.81
C GLY A 44 10.15 -14.90 11.75
N ASP A 45 10.00 -15.61 12.87
CA ASP A 45 10.16 -17.07 12.92
C ASP A 45 8.95 -17.78 12.31
N GLN A 46 7.79 -17.12 12.33
CA GLN A 46 6.51 -17.67 11.87
C GLN A 46 6.12 -17.22 10.46
N VAL A 47 6.70 -16.12 9.96
CA VAL A 47 6.43 -15.54 8.63
C VAL A 47 7.74 -15.03 8.02
N SER A 48 8.01 -15.36 6.75
CA SER A 48 9.08 -14.70 5.99
C SER A 48 8.66 -13.28 5.64
N LEU A 49 9.24 -12.30 6.32
CA LEU A 49 8.97 -10.87 6.07
C LEU A 49 10.02 -10.34 5.09
N VAL A 50 9.59 -9.90 3.91
CA VAL A 50 10.48 -9.33 2.89
C VAL A 50 9.97 -7.96 2.46
N THR A 51 10.84 -6.96 2.48
CA THR A 51 10.50 -5.62 1.99
C THR A 51 10.93 -5.43 0.55
N VAL A 52 10.08 -4.79 -0.25
CA VAL A 52 10.35 -4.43 -1.63
C VAL A 52 10.52 -2.92 -1.72
N ARG A 53 11.49 -2.47 -2.51
CA ARG A 53 11.94 -1.08 -2.59
C ARG A 53 12.01 -0.58 -4.03
N TYR A 54 11.76 0.70 -4.26
CA TYR A 54 11.88 1.34 -5.57
C TYR A 54 12.25 2.83 -5.47
N ASP A 55 12.64 3.26 -4.27
CA ASP A 55 13.02 4.62 -3.92
C ASP A 55 14.19 5.13 -4.78
N GLN A 56 15.16 4.27 -5.06
CA GLN A 56 16.31 4.59 -5.90
C GLN A 56 15.92 5.12 -7.28
N VAL A 57 14.78 4.69 -7.85
CA VAL A 57 14.32 5.17 -9.16
C VAL A 57 13.97 6.66 -9.11
N PHE A 58 13.31 7.09 -8.02
CA PHE A 58 12.97 8.49 -7.79
C PHE A 58 14.20 9.31 -7.44
N GLU A 59 15.12 8.80 -6.62
CA GLU A 59 16.38 9.46 -6.29
C GLU A 59 17.22 9.71 -7.55
N ASN A 60 17.40 8.68 -8.39
CA ASN A 60 18.11 8.79 -9.68
C ASN A 60 17.43 9.77 -10.64
N LEU A 61 16.09 9.90 -10.58
CA LEU A 61 15.36 10.88 -11.37
C LEU A 61 15.65 12.31 -10.90
N LEU A 62 15.59 12.55 -9.59
CA LEU A 62 15.87 13.84 -8.98
C LEU A 62 17.32 14.28 -9.25
N GLU A 63 18.29 13.38 -9.07
CA GLU A 63 19.69 13.66 -9.40
C GLU A 63 19.89 14.03 -10.87
N ARG A 64 19.23 13.30 -11.79
CA ARG A 64 19.27 13.63 -13.23
C ARG A 64 18.66 14.99 -13.51
N TRP A 65 17.58 15.37 -12.83
CA TRP A 65 16.94 16.68 -13.00
C TRP A 65 17.80 17.82 -12.44
N GLU A 66 18.40 17.65 -11.27
CA GLU A 66 19.32 18.63 -10.69
C GLU A 66 20.53 18.90 -11.60
N GLN A 67 21.12 17.83 -12.14
CA GLN A 67 22.24 17.93 -13.09
C GLN A 67 21.84 18.57 -14.43
N GLN A 68 20.53 18.63 -14.73
CA GLN A 68 20.00 19.12 -15.99
C GLN A 68 19.10 20.36 -15.83
N GLY A 69 19.20 21.10 -14.71
CA GLY A 69 18.25 22.11 -14.21
C GLY A 69 17.46 22.97 -15.21
N ASP A 70 18.05 23.42 -16.33
CA ASP A 70 17.33 24.17 -17.38
C ASP A 70 16.31 23.33 -18.18
N LYS A 71 16.46 22.01 -18.19
CA LYS A 71 15.62 21.06 -18.93
C LYS A 71 14.38 20.60 -18.16
N LEU A 72 14.32 20.76 -16.84
CA LEU A 72 13.12 20.40 -16.06
C LEU A 72 11.96 21.33 -16.40
N GLN A 73 12.24 22.65 -16.46
CA GLN A 73 11.25 23.63 -16.89
C GLN A 73 10.82 23.36 -18.34
N ALA A 74 11.78 23.09 -19.24
CA ALA A 74 11.49 22.70 -20.61
C ALA A 74 10.67 21.38 -20.71
N PHE A 75 10.94 20.38 -19.87
CA PHE A 75 10.18 19.13 -19.81
C PHE A 75 8.77 19.34 -19.29
N LEU A 76 8.57 20.20 -18.28
CA LEU A 76 7.23 20.57 -17.79
C LEU A 76 6.44 21.39 -18.81
N ASP A 77 7.14 22.19 -19.63
CA ASP A 77 6.55 23.00 -20.69
C ASP A 77 6.26 22.18 -21.98
N GLU A 78 7.10 21.18 -22.31
CA GLU A 78 6.97 20.27 -23.47
C GLU A 78 6.09 19.05 -23.22
N SER A 79 6.15 18.49 -22.00
CA SER A 79 5.19 17.48 -21.59
C SER A 79 3.84 18.17 -21.57
N SER A 80 2.94 17.75 -22.45
CA SER A 80 1.57 18.27 -22.56
C SER A 80 0.70 17.96 -21.33
N ILE A 81 1.36 17.66 -20.19
CA ILE A 81 0.87 17.58 -18.83
C ILE A 81 0.45 18.99 -18.39
N ARG A 82 -0.59 19.53 -19.05
CA ARG A 82 -1.36 20.64 -18.51
C ARG A 82 -2.02 20.11 -17.24
N LEU A 83 -1.47 20.45 -16.09
CA LEU A 83 -2.05 20.18 -14.77
C LEU A 83 -2.74 21.43 -14.18
N PRO A 84 -3.69 22.10 -14.86
CA PRO A 84 -4.37 23.27 -14.30
C PRO A 84 -5.15 22.91 -13.01
N ARG A 85 -5.48 21.62 -12.80
CA ARG A 85 -6.08 21.13 -11.54
C ARG A 85 -5.07 20.81 -10.45
N LEU A 86 -3.83 20.39 -10.76
CA LEU A 86 -2.79 20.27 -9.74
C LEU A 86 -2.37 21.65 -9.28
N ALA A 87 -2.18 22.60 -10.19
CA ALA A 87 -1.88 23.99 -9.82
C ALA A 87 -3.02 24.68 -9.06
N ALA A 88 -4.28 24.21 -9.17
CA ALA A 88 -5.40 24.64 -8.34
C ALA A 88 -5.42 23.92 -6.97
N PHE A 89 -5.18 22.60 -6.95
CA PHE A 89 -4.98 21.80 -5.74
C PHE A 89 -3.82 22.31 -4.87
N LEU A 90 -2.71 22.69 -5.49
CA LEU A 90 -1.52 23.30 -4.88
C LEU A 90 -1.74 24.75 -4.44
N ARG A 91 -2.77 25.42 -4.97
CA ARG A 91 -3.14 26.81 -4.63
C ARG A 91 -4.30 26.88 -3.65
N ASP A 92 -4.89 25.76 -3.26
CA ASP A 92 -5.90 25.75 -2.22
C ASP A 92 -5.24 26.15 -0.89
N ARG A 93 -5.64 27.32 -0.38
CA ARG A 93 -4.95 28.05 0.71
C ARG A 93 -5.31 27.54 2.11
N THR A 94 -6.08 26.47 2.19
CA THR A 94 -6.57 25.87 3.44
C THR A 94 -5.53 25.02 4.16
N THR A 95 -4.41 24.67 3.51
CA THR A 95 -3.37 23.82 4.13
C THR A 95 -2.29 24.67 4.84
N PRO A 96 -2.04 24.43 6.15
CA PRO A 96 -0.96 25.04 6.93
C PRO A 96 0.44 24.89 6.28
N PRO A 97 1.37 25.84 6.47
CA PRO A 97 2.69 25.83 5.81
C PRO A 97 3.56 24.58 6.06
N ASP A 98 3.41 23.94 7.23
CA ASP A 98 4.07 22.70 7.65
C ASP A 98 3.48 21.45 6.98
N GLU A 99 2.19 21.48 6.64
CA GLU A 99 1.50 20.42 5.90
C GLU A 99 1.68 20.52 4.37
N ARG A 100 2.08 21.69 3.85
CA ARG A 100 2.39 21.86 2.41
C ARG A 100 3.57 21.01 1.96
N GLY A 101 4.59 20.84 2.80
CA GLY A 101 5.72 19.94 2.51
C GLY A 101 5.29 18.47 2.46
N PHE A 102 4.33 18.09 3.31
CA PHE A 102 3.74 16.75 3.34
C PHE A 102 2.89 16.48 2.09
N LEU A 103 1.96 17.38 1.72
CA LEU A 103 1.19 17.26 0.47
C LEU A 103 2.09 17.28 -0.78
N TRP A 104 3.12 18.13 -0.79
CA TRP A 104 4.05 18.26 -1.92
C TRP A 104 4.82 16.96 -2.19
N THR A 105 5.30 16.29 -1.14
CA THR A 105 6.08 15.04 -1.28
C THR A 105 5.20 13.82 -1.53
N HIS A 106 4.01 13.73 -0.91
CA HIS A 106 3.20 12.51 -0.97
C HIS A 106 2.22 12.49 -2.16
N VAL A 107 1.84 13.64 -2.72
CA VAL A 107 0.92 13.71 -3.88
C VAL A 107 1.66 13.85 -5.20
N LEU A 108 2.85 14.44 -5.21
CA LEU A 108 3.64 14.60 -6.43
C LEU A 108 4.12 13.25 -6.98
N ASP A 109 4.55 12.33 -6.13
CA ASP A 109 5.09 11.04 -6.58
C ASP A 109 4.06 10.16 -7.31
N PRO A 110 2.80 10.04 -6.86
CA PRO A 110 1.73 9.46 -7.67
C PRO A 110 1.51 10.14 -9.03
N VAL A 111 1.63 11.47 -9.09
CA VAL A 111 1.49 12.22 -10.35
C VAL A 111 2.69 11.96 -11.26
N VAL A 112 3.92 11.96 -10.74
CA VAL A 112 5.15 11.64 -11.47
C VAL A 112 5.10 10.20 -11.99
N TYR A 113 4.73 9.25 -11.13
CA TYR A 113 4.59 7.85 -11.48
C TYR A 113 3.53 7.64 -12.59
N ARG A 114 2.35 8.26 -12.49
CA ARG A 114 1.31 8.12 -13.52
C ARG A 114 1.62 8.93 -14.80
N GLY A 115 2.27 10.08 -14.65
CA GLY A 115 2.47 11.06 -15.70
C GLY A 115 3.73 10.88 -16.55
N ILE A 116 4.75 10.19 -16.02
CA ILE A 116 6.02 9.97 -16.72
C ILE A 116 6.18 8.46 -16.99
N PRO A 117 5.86 7.98 -18.22
CA PRO A 117 5.95 6.55 -18.56
C PRO A 117 7.31 5.93 -18.25
N LEU A 118 8.41 6.66 -18.48
CA LEU A 118 9.76 6.16 -18.20
C LEU A 118 9.96 5.81 -16.71
N VAL A 119 9.53 6.70 -15.80
CA VAL A 119 9.61 6.46 -14.35
C VAL A 119 8.71 5.29 -13.96
N ARG A 120 7.50 5.27 -14.51
CA ARG A 120 6.52 4.22 -14.27
C ARG A 120 7.06 2.84 -14.63
N ASP A 121 7.63 2.71 -15.82
CA ASP A 121 8.12 1.44 -16.37
C ASP A 121 9.38 0.98 -15.62
N GLU A 122 10.28 1.91 -15.26
CA GLU A 122 11.46 1.63 -14.44
C GLU A 122 11.07 1.13 -13.04
N VAL A 123 10.13 1.81 -12.35
CA VAL A 123 9.60 1.37 -11.05
C VAL A 123 8.94 0.00 -11.15
N ARG A 124 8.11 -0.23 -12.18
CA ARG A 124 7.44 -1.53 -12.40
C ARG A 124 8.45 -2.66 -12.59
N ALA A 125 9.49 -2.45 -13.41
CA ALA A 125 10.52 -3.44 -13.65
C ALA A 125 11.27 -3.81 -12.35
N VAL A 126 11.71 -2.80 -11.60
CA VAL A 126 12.45 -2.98 -10.33
C VAL A 126 11.62 -3.72 -9.29
N VAL A 127 10.35 -3.37 -9.11
CA VAL A 127 9.46 -4.02 -8.15
C VAL A 127 9.10 -5.43 -8.59
N LEU A 128 8.79 -5.63 -9.88
CA LEU A 128 8.49 -6.95 -10.43
C LEU A 128 9.65 -7.93 -10.21
N GLN A 129 10.88 -7.51 -10.51
CA GLN A 129 12.07 -8.33 -10.33
C GLN A 129 12.24 -8.76 -8.86
N GLN A 130 12.10 -7.84 -7.91
CA GLN A 130 12.20 -8.13 -6.48
C GLN A 130 11.10 -9.08 -5.99
N VAL A 131 9.85 -8.85 -6.42
CA VAL A 131 8.72 -9.72 -6.05
C VAL A 131 8.93 -11.14 -6.57
N VAL A 132 9.31 -11.30 -7.85
CA VAL A 132 9.54 -12.61 -8.46
C VAL A 132 10.73 -13.32 -7.80
N ALA A 133 11.82 -12.61 -7.55
CA ALA A 133 12.99 -13.18 -6.85
C ALA A 133 12.62 -13.67 -5.45
N ALA A 134 11.95 -12.83 -4.65
CA ALA A 134 11.54 -13.19 -3.28
C ALA A 134 10.59 -14.40 -3.25
N ILE A 135 9.65 -14.49 -4.20
CA ILE A 135 8.75 -15.65 -4.31
C ILE A 135 9.52 -16.91 -4.68
N ASN A 136 10.39 -16.85 -5.69
CA ASN A 136 11.20 -17.98 -6.12
C ASN A 136 12.09 -18.51 -4.99
N ASP A 137 12.86 -17.62 -4.36
CA ASP A 137 13.80 -17.98 -3.30
C ASP A 137 13.07 -18.61 -2.10
N HIS A 138 11.90 -18.06 -1.75
CA HIS A 138 11.10 -18.61 -0.65
C HIS A 138 10.48 -19.96 -1.00
N LEU A 139 9.83 -20.10 -2.16
CA LEU A 139 9.14 -21.34 -2.55
C LEU A 139 10.10 -22.49 -2.88
N GLN A 140 11.37 -22.21 -3.22
CA GLN A 140 12.41 -23.24 -3.30
C GLN A 140 12.67 -23.92 -1.95
N ASN A 141 12.61 -23.16 -0.85
CA ASN A 141 12.90 -23.63 0.50
C ASN A 141 11.63 -24.07 1.26
N GLU A 142 10.49 -23.44 0.96
CA GLU A 142 9.19 -23.67 1.59
C GLU A 142 8.12 -24.01 0.53
N PRO A 143 8.21 -25.18 -0.15
CA PRO A 143 7.24 -25.55 -1.18
C PRO A 143 5.81 -25.56 -0.64
N GLY A 144 4.91 -24.90 -1.37
CA GLY A 144 3.49 -24.79 -1.00
C GLY A 144 3.19 -23.75 0.08
N ALA A 145 4.15 -22.89 0.46
CA ALA A 145 3.87 -21.75 1.31
C ALA A 145 2.89 -20.76 0.65
N ASP A 146 1.99 -20.21 1.45
CA ASP A 146 1.14 -19.10 1.04
C ASP A 146 1.98 -17.84 0.85
N VAL A 147 1.69 -17.10 -0.24
CA VAL A 147 2.32 -15.81 -0.53
C VAL A 147 1.29 -14.71 -0.37
N SER A 148 1.58 -13.76 0.51
CA SER A 148 0.78 -12.55 0.73
C SER A 148 1.61 -11.31 0.45
N ILE A 149 0.96 -10.22 0.04
CA ILE A 149 1.65 -8.98 -0.29
C ILE A 149 0.86 -7.75 0.16
N MET A 150 1.56 -6.70 0.58
CA MET A 150 1.00 -5.45 1.06
C MET A 150 1.63 -4.26 0.37
N GLY A 151 0.79 -3.32 -0.07
CA GLY A 151 1.17 -1.99 -0.49
C GLY A 151 0.69 -0.93 0.51
N HIS A 152 1.43 0.17 0.62
CA HIS A 152 1.02 1.37 1.34
C HIS A 152 1.03 2.61 0.45
N SER A 153 0.00 3.46 0.48
CA SER A 153 -0.06 4.73 -0.26
C SER A 153 0.31 4.57 -1.76
N LEU A 154 1.31 5.28 -2.29
CA LEU A 154 1.82 5.10 -3.67
C LEU A 154 2.19 3.64 -3.98
N GLY A 155 2.69 2.91 -2.98
CA GLY A 155 2.97 1.49 -3.10
C GLY A 155 1.74 0.68 -3.48
N THR A 156 0.53 1.14 -3.16
CA THR A 156 -0.71 0.47 -3.61
C THR A 156 -0.97 0.60 -5.11
N ILE A 157 -0.53 1.71 -5.72
CA ILE A 157 -0.57 1.89 -7.18
C ILE A 157 0.46 0.96 -7.82
N VAL A 158 1.71 1.07 -7.36
CA VAL A 158 2.84 0.32 -7.93
C VAL A 158 2.60 -1.19 -7.82
N LEU A 159 2.16 -1.65 -6.64
CA LEU A 159 1.82 -3.04 -6.41
C LEU A 159 0.72 -3.51 -7.35
N HIS A 160 -0.38 -2.76 -7.44
CA HIS A 160 -1.50 -3.14 -8.31
C HIS A 160 -1.05 -3.29 -9.77
N ASP A 161 -0.30 -2.31 -10.28
CA ASP A 161 0.23 -2.32 -11.64
C ASP A 161 1.18 -3.50 -11.89
N VAL A 162 2.09 -3.79 -10.95
CA VAL A 162 3.03 -4.93 -11.05
C VAL A 162 2.29 -6.26 -11.04
N LEU A 163 1.29 -6.43 -10.16
CA LEU A 163 0.51 -7.66 -10.10
C LEU A 163 -0.37 -7.83 -11.34
N GLU A 164 -0.88 -6.75 -11.94
CA GLU A 164 -1.59 -6.80 -13.22
C GLU A 164 -0.66 -7.31 -14.34
N LEU A 165 0.54 -6.73 -14.46
CA LEU A 165 1.52 -7.13 -15.48
C LEU A 165 1.97 -8.58 -15.31
N MET A 166 2.23 -9.00 -14.06
CA MET A 166 2.61 -10.35 -13.69
C MET A 166 1.48 -11.36 -13.98
N GLY A 167 0.25 -11.04 -13.57
CA GLY A 167 -0.89 -11.95 -13.68
C GLY A 167 -1.47 -12.06 -15.10
N THR A 168 -1.26 -11.07 -15.96
CA THR A 168 -1.65 -11.12 -17.39
C THR A 168 -0.55 -11.71 -18.29
N GLY A 169 0.69 -11.76 -17.79
CA GLY A 169 1.87 -12.12 -18.59
C GLY A 169 2.29 -11.00 -19.56
N ALA A 170 1.88 -9.76 -19.29
CA ALA A 170 2.25 -8.60 -20.12
C ALA A 170 3.72 -8.17 -19.92
N SER A 171 4.38 -8.65 -18.86
CA SER A 171 5.83 -8.48 -18.67
C SER A 171 6.59 -9.75 -19.04
N SER A 172 7.60 -9.62 -19.90
CA SER A 172 8.52 -10.72 -20.26
C SER A 172 9.29 -11.27 -19.05
N ASP A 173 9.52 -10.42 -18.06
CA ASP A 173 10.46 -10.70 -16.96
C ASP A 173 9.83 -11.54 -15.85
N ALA A 174 8.50 -11.59 -15.77
CA ALA A 174 7.80 -12.48 -14.85
C ALA A 174 7.86 -13.94 -15.33
N GLY A 175 7.84 -14.17 -16.65
CA GLY A 175 7.61 -15.49 -17.22
C GLY A 175 6.18 -16.02 -16.98
N ASP A 176 5.81 -17.06 -17.72
CA ASP A 176 4.42 -17.54 -17.75
C ASP A 176 3.95 -18.24 -16.46
N VAL A 177 4.85 -18.58 -15.54
CA VAL A 177 4.52 -19.34 -14.32
C VAL A 177 3.67 -18.51 -13.36
N TRP A 178 3.83 -17.19 -13.38
CA TRP A 178 3.13 -16.30 -12.46
C TRP A 178 1.80 -15.78 -12.96
N ARG A 179 1.34 -16.21 -14.14
CA ARG A 179 0.04 -15.81 -14.65
C ARG A 179 -1.09 -16.18 -13.68
N SER A 180 -2.15 -15.39 -13.69
CA SER A 180 -3.27 -15.50 -12.74
C SER A 180 -4.07 -16.80 -12.81
N ASP A 181 -3.93 -17.56 -13.89
CA ASP A 181 -4.48 -18.90 -14.07
C ASP A 181 -3.59 -20.01 -13.49
N ARG A 182 -2.35 -19.69 -13.09
CA ARG A 182 -1.35 -20.66 -12.60
C ARG A 182 -0.84 -20.35 -11.19
N PHE A 183 -0.82 -19.08 -10.81
CA PHE A 183 -0.41 -18.62 -9.50
C PHE A 183 -1.48 -17.72 -8.88
N ARG A 184 -1.51 -17.67 -7.54
CA ARG A 184 -2.44 -16.86 -6.78
C ARG A 184 -1.82 -16.43 -5.46
N PHE A 185 -1.97 -15.15 -5.13
CA PHE A 185 -1.66 -14.65 -3.79
C PHE A 185 -2.73 -15.10 -2.80
N ALA A 186 -2.33 -15.56 -1.62
CA ALA A 186 -3.28 -15.81 -0.54
C ALA A 186 -4.00 -14.53 -0.15
N ASN A 187 -3.24 -13.43 0.07
CA ASN A 187 -3.80 -12.15 0.47
C ASN A 187 -3.09 -10.98 -0.23
N VAL A 188 -3.87 -9.99 -0.67
CA VAL A 188 -3.38 -8.68 -1.13
C VAL A 188 -3.93 -7.62 -0.19
N PHE A 189 -3.05 -6.83 0.43
CA PHE A 189 -3.41 -5.72 1.31
C PHE A 189 -3.05 -4.39 0.67
N GLN A 190 -4.00 -3.46 0.63
CA GLN A 190 -3.81 -2.09 0.13
C GLN A 190 -4.11 -1.12 1.27
N VAL A 191 -3.07 -0.66 1.96
CA VAL A 191 -3.15 0.28 3.09
C VAL A 191 -3.06 1.70 2.55
N ALA A 192 -3.98 2.59 2.95
CA ALA A 192 -4.12 3.92 2.34
C ALA A 192 -4.23 3.82 0.81
N ASN A 193 -5.19 2.99 0.34
CA ASN A 193 -5.29 2.61 -1.07
C ASN A 193 -5.49 3.81 -2.01
N ALA A 194 -4.44 4.06 -2.80
CA ALA A 194 -4.32 5.12 -3.79
C ALA A 194 -4.38 4.58 -5.23
N SER A 195 -4.75 3.32 -5.49
CA SER A 195 -4.70 2.73 -6.85
C SER A 195 -5.49 3.53 -7.90
N ARG A 196 -6.48 4.33 -7.49
CA ARG A 196 -7.28 5.22 -8.35
C ARG A 196 -6.81 6.67 -8.38
N LEU A 197 -5.77 7.01 -7.63
CA LEU A 197 -5.23 8.35 -7.58
C LEU A 197 -4.59 8.69 -8.92
N GLY A 198 -4.92 9.88 -9.43
CA GLY A 198 -4.40 10.41 -10.68
C GLY A 198 -5.50 10.85 -11.66
N PRO A 199 -5.15 11.65 -12.68
CA PRO A 199 -6.06 11.99 -13.77
C PRO A 199 -6.48 10.73 -14.54
N PRO A 200 -7.76 10.55 -14.91
CA PRO A 200 -8.24 9.35 -15.61
C PRO A 200 -7.48 9.01 -16.89
N GLY A 201 -6.92 10.00 -17.60
CA GLY A 201 -6.12 9.79 -18.81
C GLY A 201 -4.68 9.34 -18.57
N LEU A 202 -4.20 9.36 -17.32
CA LEU A 202 -2.84 8.92 -16.94
C LEU A 202 -2.83 7.56 -16.24
N ILE A 203 -4.00 6.97 -15.99
CA ILE A 203 -4.15 5.62 -15.45
C ILE A 203 -4.21 4.65 -16.63
N ASP A 204 -3.08 4.03 -16.95
CA ASP A 204 -2.93 3.07 -18.04
C ASP A 204 -3.49 1.69 -17.68
N LEU A 205 -3.30 1.24 -16.44
CA LEU A 205 -3.87 0.00 -15.91
C LEU A 205 -5.06 0.30 -15.01
N LYS A 206 -6.25 -0.20 -15.40
CA LYS A 206 -7.52 0.12 -14.74
C LYS A 206 -7.74 -0.78 -13.52
N PRO A 207 -7.80 -0.23 -12.29
CA PRO A 207 -7.86 -1.06 -11.09
C PRO A 207 -9.09 -1.97 -10.97
N TYR A 208 -10.23 -1.56 -11.53
CA TYR A 208 -11.47 -2.35 -11.46
C TYR A 208 -11.59 -3.44 -12.53
N ASP A 209 -10.84 -3.30 -13.63
CA ASP A 209 -10.85 -4.24 -14.76
C ASP A 209 -9.64 -5.20 -14.71
N SER A 210 -8.93 -5.22 -13.59
CA SER A 210 -7.66 -5.93 -13.42
C SER A 210 -7.83 -7.38 -12.96
N VAL A 211 -6.83 -8.22 -13.21
CA VAL A 211 -6.72 -9.57 -12.60
C VAL A 211 -6.53 -9.50 -11.09
N VAL A 212 -6.06 -8.37 -10.54
CA VAL A 212 -5.76 -8.16 -9.12
C VAL A 212 -7.05 -7.98 -8.32
N ARG A 213 -7.83 -9.07 -8.23
CA ARG A 213 -9.13 -9.16 -7.59
C ARG A 213 -9.28 -10.53 -6.91
N PRO A 214 -10.17 -10.66 -5.90
CA PRO A 214 -10.35 -11.90 -5.16
C PRO A 214 -11.14 -12.94 -5.97
N LEU A 215 -11.01 -14.22 -5.61
CA LEU A 215 -11.73 -15.34 -6.21
C LEU A 215 -13.26 -15.16 -6.26
N SER A 216 -13.82 -14.49 -5.25
CA SER A 216 -15.25 -14.22 -5.16
C SER A 216 -15.73 -13.12 -6.12
N ALA A 217 -14.82 -12.46 -6.84
CA ALA A 217 -15.21 -11.49 -7.84
C ALA A 217 -15.86 -12.20 -9.02
N GLY A 218 -17.03 -11.70 -9.44
CA GLY A 218 -17.78 -12.25 -10.57
C GLY A 218 -16.99 -12.29 -11.88
N PRO A 219 -17.53 -12.88 -12.96
CA PRO A 219 -16.88 -12.86 -14.26
C PRO A 219 -16.61 -11.41 -14.69
N GLY A 220 -15.36 -11.09 -15.03
CA GLY A 220 -14.92 -9.73 -15.33
C GLY A 220 -13.41 -9.58 -15.27
N GLY A 221 -12.91 -8.41 -15.66
CA GLY A 221 -11.48 -8.09 -15.67
C GLY A 221 -10.67 -8.73 -16.80
N SER A 222 -9.37 -8.43 -16.84
CA SER A 222 -8.40 -8.84 -17.87
C SER A 222 -7.97 -10.31 -17.81
N GLY A 223 -8.49 -11.09 -16.86
CA GLY A 223 -8.13 -12.50 -16.67
C GLY A 223 -8.73 -13.14 -15.41
N ALA A 224 -8.15 -14.27 -15.00
CA ALA A 224 -8.54 -14.96 -13.78
C ALA A 224 -8.27 -14.08 -12.55
N PRO A 225 -9.07 -14.16 -11.47
CA PRO A 225 -8.75 -13.47 -10.23
C PRO A 225 -7.36 -13.86 -9.75
N TYR A 226 -6.62 -12.97 -9.12
CA TYR A 226 -5.20 -13.19 -8.79
C TYR A 226 -4.90 -13.27 -7.29
N CYS A 227 -5.92 -13.11 -6.45
CA CYS A 227 -5.79 -13.37 -5.02
C CYS A 227 -6.98 -14.17 -4.47
N SER A 228 -6.83 -14.76 -3.29
CA SER A 228 -7.93 -15.38 -2.56
C SER A 228 -8.72 -14.31 -1.76
N ALA A 229 -8.01 -13.42 -1.08
CA ALA A 229 -8.58 -12.27 -0.38
C ALA A 229 -7.88 -10.95 -0.73
N PHE A 230 -8.68 -9.88 -0.83
CA PHE A 230 -8.23 -8.53 -1.10
C PHE A 230 -8.72 -7.60 0.01
N TYR A 231 -7.79 -6.95 0.70
CA TYR A 231 -8.08 -6.02 1.78
C TYR A 231 -7.76 -4.60 1.32
N THR A 232 -8.73 -3.70 1.41
CA THR A 232 -8.47 -2.26 1.29
C THR A 232 -8.68 -1.60 2.64
N ILE A 233 -7.68 -0.88 3.12
CA ILE A 233 -7.65 -0.31 4.47
C ILE A 233 -7.56 1.21 4.33
N ARG A 234 -8.47 1.93 4.98
CA ARG A 234 -8.50 3.39 4.97
C ARG A 234 -8.78 3.97 6.35
N ASN A 235 -8.13 5.08 6.64
CA ASN A 235 -8.50 5.95 7.76
C ASN A 235 -9.46 7.03 7.24
N VAL A 236 -10.55 7.30 7.96
CA VAL A 236 -11.49 8.37 7.57
C VAL A 236 -10.87 9.76 7.59
N TRP A 237 -9.72 9.94 8.26
CA TRP A 237 -9.00 11.21 8.32
C TRP A 237 -7.87 11.32 7.28
N ASP A 238 -7.57 10.24 6.55
CA ASP A 238 -6.49 10.24 5.57
C ASP A 238 -6.96 10.81 4.21
N PRO A 239 -6.43 11.99 3.80
CA PRO A 239 -6.89 12.69 2.60
C PRO A 239 -6.59 11.93 1.31
N VAL A 240 -5.56 11.07 1.29
CA VAL A 240 -5.23 10.26 0.10
C VAL A 240 -6.38 9.30 -0.21
N THR A 241 -7.06 8.80 0.82
CA THR A 241 -8.16 7.83 0.66
C THR A 241 -9.51 8.48 0.33
N TRP A 242 -9.63 9.80 0.49
CA TRP A 242 -10.84 10.56 0.16
C TRP A 242 -11.00 10.70 -1.35
N TRP A 243 -9.89 10.94 -2.04
CA TRP A 243 -9.94 11.19 -3.46
C TRP A 243 -9.99 9.88 -4.26
N GLN A 244 -11.06 9.71 -5.05
CA GLN A 244 -11.28 8.54 -5.89
C GLN A 244 -11.23 7.19 -5.14
N ARG A 245 -11.87 7.08 -3.98
CA ARG A 245 -11.96 5.84 -3.18
C ARG A 245 -12.10 4.57 -4.04
N PHE A 246 -11.26 3.58 -3.74
CA PHE A 246 -11.34 2.24 -4.31
C PHE A 246 -12.51 1.48 -3.68
N LYS A 247 -13.59 1.30 -4.45
CA LYS A 247 -14.81 0.64 -4.01
C LYS A 247 -15.37 -0.23 -5.15
N PRO A 248 -14.76 -1.39 -5.42
CA PRO A 248 -15.21 -2.27 -6.49
C PRO A 248 -16.59 -2.83 -6.18
N THR A 249 -17.42 -2.96 -7.21
CA THR A 249 -18.74 -3.61 -7.12
C THR A 249 -18.65 -5.05 -7.61
N GLY A 250 -19.31 -5.99 -6.94
CA GLY A 250 -19.37 -7.39 -7.38
C GLY A 250 -18.12 -8.23 -7.05
N TRP A 251 -17.22 -7.74 -6.18
CA TRP A 251 -16.04 -8.51 -5.74
C TRP A 251 -16.34 -9.54 -4.64
N GLY A 252 -17.55 -9.56 -4.08
CA GLY A 252 -18.00 -10.60 -3.16
C GLY A 252 -17.26 -10.65 -1.83
N ALA A 253 -17.34 -11.80 -1.13
CA ALA A 253 -16.87 -11.96 0.25
C ALA A 253 -15.34 -11.96 0.41
N GLY A 254 -14.58 -12.21 -0.65
CA GLY A 254 -13.12 -12.13 -0.66
C GLY A 254 -12.59 -10.69 -0.73
N PHE A 255 -13.46 -9.70 -0.99
CA PHE A 255 -13.10 -8.29 -0.82
C PHE A 255 -13.50 -7.79 0.57
N GLN A 256 -12.54 -7.22 1.28
CA GLN A 256 -12.69 -6.75 2.64
C GLN A 256 -12.29 -5.28 2.71
N GLU A 257 -13.26 -4.42 3.02
CA GLU A 257 -12.98 -3.03 3.32
C GLU A 257 -12.84 -2.84 4.84
N VAL A 258 -11.72 -2.26 5.25
CA VAL A 258 -11.41 -1.91 6.64
C VAL A 258 -11.40 -0.39 6.75
N VAL A 259 -12.26 0.14 7.60
CA VAL A 259 -12.38 1.59 7.84
C VAL A 259 -12.04 1.85 9.30
N VAL A 260 -10.95 2.56 9.53
CA VAL A 260 -10.52 3.00 10.87
C VAL A 260 -10.74 4.50 11.02
N ARG A 261 -10.86 4.97 12.27
CA ARG A 261 -11.17 6.37 12.56
C ARG A 261 -10.23 7.02 13.56
N HIS A 262 -9.15 6.33 13.91
CA HIS A 262 -8.26 6.78 14.96
C HIS A 262 -7.34 7.91 14.48
N LEU A 263 -7.07 8.82 15.40
CA LEU A 263 -6.29 10.03 15.20
C LEU A 263 -5.40 10.25 16.44
N HIS A 264 -4.33 9.47 16.48
CA HIS A 264 -3.33 9.42 17.57
C HIS A 264 -2.06 10.18 17.22
N GLN A 265 -1.87 10.48 15.93
CA GLN A 265 -0.72 11.17 15.36
C GLN A 265 -1.20 12.12 14.27
N LEU A 266 -0.50 13.23 14.05
CA LEU A 266 -0.82 14.17 12.96
C LEU A 266 -0.65 13.53 11.58
N ASN A 267 0.36 12.67 11.42
CA ASN A 267 0.56 11.91 10.20
C ASN A 267 -0.39 10.69 10.15
N VAL A 268 -1.69 10.96 9.93
CA VAL A 268 -2.75 9.95 9.77
C VAL A 268 -2.54 9.01 8.59
N HIS A 269 -1.73 9.45 7.62
CA HIS A 269 -1.38 8.71 6.43
C HIS A 269 -0.20 7.77 6.67
N GLY A 270 0.53 7.91 7.78
CA GLY A 270 1.72 7.12 8.06
C GLY A 270 1.39 5.63 8.16
N PHE A 271 2.21 4.78 7.54
CA PHE A 271 1.95 3.33 7.54
C PHE A 271 1.96 2.74 8.95
N ILE A 272 2.90 3.18 9.80
CA ILE A 272 2.92 2.81 11.22
C ILE A 272 1.59 3.16 11.91
N HIS A 273 1.06 4.37 11.68
CA HIS A 273 -0.22 4.82 12.25
C HIS A 273 -1.36 3.86 11.91
N TYR A 274 -1.43 3.37 10.66
CA TYR A 274 -2.39 2.33 10.28
C TYR A 274 -2.17 1.02 11.04
N LEU A 275 -0.91 0.56 11.16
CA LEU A 275 -0.58 -0.69 11.82
C LEU A 275 -0.86 -0.69 13.33
N GLU A 276 -1.00 0.48 13.97
CA GLU A 276 -1.33 0.54 15.40
C GLU A 276 -2.76 0.06 15.69
N HIS A 277 -3.67 0.21 14.73
CA HIS A 277 -5.08 -0.10 14.95
C HIS A 277 -5.36 -1.61 14.91
N PRO A 278 -6.01 -2.20 15.94
CA PRO A 278 -6.30 -3.64 16.01
C PRO A 278 -7.06 -4.20 14.80
N ASP A 279 -8.05 -3.48 14.26
CA ASP A 279 -8.73 -3.91 13.03
C ASP A 279 -7.83 -4.03 11.79
N VAL A 280 -6.64 -3.43 11.82
CA VAL A 280 -5.66 -3.52 10.73
C VAL A 280 -4.72 -4.69 10.99
N HIS A 281 -3.93 -4.64 12.07
CA HIS A 281 -2.90 -5.66 12.30
C HIS A 281 -3.46 -7.04 12.64
N VAL A 282 -4.61 -7.15 13.33
CA VAL A 282 -5.22 -8.46 13.60
C VAL A 282 -5.68 -9.13 12.30
N ARG A 283 -6.15 -8.36 11.32
CA ARG A 283 -6.50 -8.92 10.01
C ARG A 283 -5.30 -9.49 9.30
N ILE A 284 -4.19 -8.76 9.32
CA ILE A 284 -2.92 -9.20 8.75
C ILE A 284 -2.49 -10.50 9.44
N PHE A 285 -2.47 -10.55 10.77
CA PHE A 285 -2.05 -11.75 11.51
C PHE A 285 -2.95 -12.96 11.26
N ARG A 286 -4.28 -12.77 11.26
CA ARG A 286 -5.21 -13.87 11.00
C ARG A 286 -5.14 -14.37 9.56
N ALA A 287 -4.88 -13.50 8.61
CA ALA A 287 -4.73 -13.85 7.21
C ALA A 287 -3.42 -14.62 6.95
N LEU A 288 -2.36 -14.34 7.73
CA LEU A 288 -1.05 -14.99 7.59
C LEU A 288 -0.93 -16.28 8.41
N LEU A 289 -1.45 -16.29 9.64
CA LEU A 289 -1.24 -17.37 10.62
C LEU A 289 -2.52 -18.13 10.98
N GLY A 290 -3.68 -17.67 10.51
CA GLY A 290 -5.00 -18.25 10.76
C GLY A 290 -5.79 -17.55 11.87
N ASN A 291 -7.11 -17.76 11.91
CA ASN A 291 -8.00 -17.07 12.85
C ASN A 291 -7.75 -17.38 14.34
N TRP A 292 -7.06 -18.48 14.64
CA TRP A 292 -6.84 -18.97 16.00
C TRP A 292 -5.75 -18.19 16.75
N VAL A 293 -4.79 -17.55 16.06
CA VAL A 293 -3.71 -16.80 16.72
C VAL A 293 -4.21 -15.57 17.48
N VAL A 294 -5.35 -15.01 17.05
CA VAL A 294 -6.06 -13.94 17.74
C VAL A 294 -7.54 -14.28 17.72
N PRO A 295 -8.13 -14.89 18.76
CA PRO A 295 -9.55 -15.26 18.76
C PRO A 295 -10.52 -14.07 18.61
N GLY A 296 -11.74 -14.35 18.14
CA GLY A 296 -12.82 -13.37 17.96
C GLY A 296 -13.01 -12.40 19.14
N PRO A 297 -13.24 -12.92 20.36
CA PRO A 297 -13.44 -12.09 21.55
C PRO A 297 -12.24 -11.20 21.90
N LEU A 298 -11.01 -11.72 21.78
CA LEU A 298 -9.80 -10.95 22.06
C LEU A 298 -9.64 -9.79 21.06
N TRP A 299 -9.90 -10.04 19.79
CA TRP A 299 -9.86 -8.98 18.77
C TRP A 299 -10.90 -7.89 19.06
N GLN A 300 -12.14 -8.25 19.34
CA GLN A 300 -13.20 -7.30 19.69
C GLN A 300 -12.84 -6.47 20.93
N GLN A 301 -12.26 -7.11 21.95
CA GLN A 301 -11.75 -6.44 23.13
C GLN A 301 -10.66 -5.41 22.77
N ARG A 302 -9.65 -5.80 21.97
CA ARG A 302 -8.57 -4.88 21.57
C ARG A 302 -9.08 -3.68 20.80
N VAL A 303 -10.05 -3.87 19.90
CA VAL A 303 -10.69 -2.76 19.18
C VAL A 303 -11.42 -1.83 20.13
N ALA A 304 -12.17 -2.36 21.09
CA ALA A 304 -12.88 -1.56 22.08
C ALA A 304 -11.94 -0.78 23.03
N GLU A 305 -10.76 -1.34 23.32
CA GLU A 305 -9.70 -0.71 24.11
C GLU A 305 -8.90 0.36 23.33
N PHE A 306 -9.06 0.43 22.00
CA PHE A 306 -8.33 1.35 21.13
C PHE A 306 -9.21 2.56 20.78
N PRO A 307 -9.07 3.70 21.47
CA PRO A 307 -9.97 4.84 21.28
C PRO A 307 -9.75 5.50 19.92
N ASP A 308 -10.77 6.13 19.34
CA ASP A 308 -10.60 6.94 18.13
C ASP A 308 -9.67 8.14 18.37
N LEU A 309 -9.68 8.73 19.56
CA LEU A 309 -8.82 9.86 19.94
C LEU A 309 -7.92 9.47 21.11
N ALA A 310 -6.60 9.67 20.96
CA ALA A 310 -5.66 9.47 22.06
C ALA A 310 -5.53 10.76 22.89
N PRO A 311 -5.79 10.72 24.22
CA PRO A 311 -5.55 11.84 25.09
C PRO A 311 -4.03 12.03 25.29
N GLY A 312 -3.47 13.14 24.79
CA GLY A 312 -2.11 13.56 25.14
C GLY A 312 -1.31 14.27 24.06
N SER A 313 -1.22 13.74 22.84
CA SER A 313 -0.32 14.27 21.80
C SER A 313 -1.02 15.02 20.66
N CYS A 314 -2.27 14.66 20.35
CA CYS A 314 -3.05 15.29 19.27
C CYS A 314 -4.43 15.79 19.71
N GLY A 315 -4.91 15.39 20.90
CA GLY A 315 -6.28 15.69 21.35
C GLY A 315 -6.67 17.16 21.34
N ALA A 316 -5.76 18.09 21.63
CA ALA A 316 -6.05 19.53 21.61
C ALA A 316 -6.15 20.09 20.17
N THR A 317 -5.19 19.75 19.30
CA THR A 317 -5.19 20.16 17.88
C THR A 317 -6.35 19.54 17.11
N VAL A 318 -6.67 18.28 17.43
CA VAL A 318 -7.74 17.52 16.79
C VAL A 318 -9.12 17.95 17.28
N ALA A 319 -9.29 18.23 18.58
CA ALA A 319 -10.52 18.82 19.09
C ALA A 319 -10.77 20.23 18.52
N ALA A 320 -9.70 21.00 18.24
CA ALA A 320 -9.80 22.27 17.53
C ALA A 320 -10.26 22.06 16.07
N LEU A 321 -9.68 21.10 15.34
CA LEU A 321 -10.09 20.76 13.97
C LEU A 321 -11.52 20.21 13.86
N GLN A 322 -11.99 19.43 14.83
CA GLN A 322 -13.37 18.93 14.86
C GLN A 322 -14.40 20.06 15.01
N ASN A 323 -14.11 21.08 15.81
CA ASN A 323 -15.00 22.24 15.99
C ASN A 323 -15.05 23.16 14.75
N GLU A 324 -14.13 23.03 13.79
CA GLU A 324 -14.15 23.78 12.52
C GLU A 324 -14.84 23.03 11.38
N LEU A 325 -15.09 21.73 11.54
CA LEU A 325 -15.70 20.86 10.52
C LEU A 325 -17.19 20.56 10.78
N ASP A 326 -17.72 20.96 11.93
CA ASP A 326 -19.16 21.01 12.27
C ASP A 326 -19.76 22.41 12.02
#